data_AF-A0A016TM85-F1
#
_entry.id   AF-A0A016TM85-F1
#
_cell.length_a   1.000
_cell.length_b   1.000
_cell.length_c   1.000
_cell.angle_alpha   90.00
_cell.angle_beta   90.00
_cell.angle_gamma   90.00
#
_symmetry.space_group_name_H-M   'P 1'
#
loop_
_entity.id
_entity.type
_entity.pdbx_description
1 polymer ?
#
loop_
_entity_poly.entity_id
_entity_poly.type
_entity_poly.pdbx_seq_one_letter_code
_entity_poly.pdbx_strand_id
1 'polypeptide(L)'
;MQPKGRSSRSEVFYISRSFKKTVSLPPARAWRVKDSDVAARGYVLCLTKSKGLLFDKMTNLEPRLVTLTRSGLLIIYSKEDKGYVVDVKDAKIMTTKTDHFRTKRQSYVSLPRT
;
A
#
# COMPACT_ATOMS: atom_id res chain seq x y z
N MET A 1 24.99 -0.12 31.51
CA MET A 1 24.32 0.44 30.33
C MET A 1 22.97 -0.25 30.18
N GLN A 2 21.85 0.42 30.43
CA GLN A 2 20.52 -0.16 30.22
C GLN A 2 20.15 -0.09 28.73
N PRO A 3 19.53 -1.15 28.15
CA PRO A 3 19.02 -1.08 26.79
C PRO A 3 17.83 -0.12 26.79
N LYS A 4 17.92 0.95 26.00
CA LYS A 4 16.77 1.82 25.67
C LYS A 4 15.71 0.95 25.01
N GLY A 5 14.70 0.55 25.78
CA GLY A 5 13.52 -0.12 25.25
C GLY A 5 12.92 0.75 24.15
N ARG A 6 12.93 0.26 22.91
CA ARG A 6 12.17 0.88 21.82
C ARG A 6 10.70 0.81 22.21
N SER A 7 10.17 1.91 22.72
CA SER A 7 8.74 2.09 22.98
C SER A 7 7.97 1.82 21.68
N SER A 8 7.34 0.66 21.59
CA SER A 8 6.43 0.29 20.51
C SER A 8 5.18 1.17 20.62
N ARG A 9 5.14 2.29 19.91
CA ARG A 9 3.90 3.08 19.77
C ARG A 9 2.90 2.30 18.93
N SER A 10 1.76 1.98 19.53
CA SER A 10 0.60 1.40 18.85
C SER A 10 -0.32 2.54 18.37
N GLU A 11 -0.62 2.56 17.09
CA GLU A 11 -1.57 3.51 16.49
C GLU A 11 -2.87 2.76 16.15
N VAL A 12 -4.01 3.37 16.47
CA VAL A 12 -5.33 2.83 16.13
C VAL A 12 -5.90 3.67 15.01
N PHE A 13 -6.27 3.02 13.90
CA PHE A 13 -6.89 3.69 12.75
C PHE A 13 -8.18 2.99 12.34
N TYR A 14 -9.10 3.78 11.80
CA TYR A 14 -10.40 3.29 11.35
C TYR A 14 -10.27 2.54 10.03
N ILE A 15 -10.91 1.36 9.96
CA ILE A 15 -11.07 0.61 8.72
C ILE A 15 -12.09 1.36 7.84
N SER A 16 -11.65 1.70 6.63
CA SER A 16 -12.42 2.41 5.63
C SER A 16 -13.52 1.51 5.07
N ARG A 17 -14.79 1.91 5.29
CA ARG A 17 -15.96 1.20 4.72
C ARG A 17 -16.15 1.44 3.22
N SER A 18 -15.54 2.49 2.68
CA SER A 18 -15.58 2.84 1.26
C SER A 18 -14.44 3.79 0.89
N PHE A 19 -14.16 3.95 -0.40
CA PHE A 19 -13.20 4.93 -0.92
C PHE A 19 -13.77 6.36 -1.06
N LYS A 20 -14.94 6.65 -0.45
CA LYS A 20 -15.57 7.99 -0.55
C LYS A 20 -14.84 9.05 0.27
N LYS A 21 -14.27 8.66 1.40
CA LYS A 21 -13.56 9.54 2.34
C LYS A 21 -12.28 8.87 2.81
N THR A 22 -11.25 9.69 2.99
CA THR A 22 -9.99 9.26 3.58
C THR A 22 -10.08 9.30 5.10
N VAL A 23 -9.33 8.43 5.76
CA VAL A 23 -9.13 8.44 7.21
C VAL A 23 -7.79 9.10 7.53
N SER A 24 -7.69 9.71 8.71
CA SER A 24 -6.42 10.19 9.23
C SER A 24 -5.48 9.02 9.47
N LEU A 25 -4.23 9.19 9.05
CA LEU A 25 -3.16 8.23 9.22
C LEU A 25 -1.95 8.93 9.86
N PRO A 26 -1.12 8.20 10.62
CA PRO A 26 0.18 8.72 11.01
C PRO A 26 1.00 9.14 9.78
N PRO A 27 1.84 10.19 9.88
CA PRO A 27 2.65 10.64 8.76
C PRO A 27 3.51 9.51 8.18
N ALA A 28 3.43 9.30 6.86
CA ALA A 28 4.04 8.17 6.17
C ALA A 28 5.57 8.05 6.38
N ARG A 29 6.24 9.18 6.63
CA ARG A 29 7.69 9.25 6.88
C ARG A 29 8.08 8.93 8.32
N ALA A 30 7.19 9.24 9.28
CA ALA A 30 7.44 9.08 10.70
C ALA A 30 6.91 7.76 11.26
N TRP A 31 6.02 7.09 10.53
CA TRP A 31 5.34 5.88 10.97
C TRP A 31 5.43 4.75 9.95
N ARG A 32 5.57 3.53 10.47
CA ARG A 32 5.67 2.31 9.68
C ARG A 32 5.11 1.13 10.48
N VAL A 33 4.38 0.27 9.79
CA VAL A 33 3.95 -1.03 10.32
C VAL A 33 5.18 -1.86 10.68
N LYS A 34 5.16 -2.57 11.80
CA LYS A 34 6.26 -3.47 12.20
C LYS A 34 6.61 -4.41 11.07
N ASP A 35 7.91 -4.59 10.81
CA ASP A 35 8.39 -5.36 9.66
C ASP A 35 7.95 -6.82 9.68
N SER A 36 7.78 -7.40 10.87
CA SER A 36 7.22 -8.74 11.06
C SER A 36 5.82 -8.86 10.47
N ASP A 37 5.03 -7.78 10.51
CA ASP A 37 3.64 -7.75 10.07
C ASP A 37 3.48 -7.26 8.63
N VAL A 38 4.55 -6.80 7.97
CA VAL A 38 4.50 -6.39 6.56
C VAL A 38 4.55 -7.64 5.67
N ALA A 39 3.53 -7.81 4.83
CA ALA A 39 3.53 -8.78 3.74
C ALA A 39 4.14 -8.19 2.47
N ALA A 40 3.78 -6.96 2.13
CA ALA A 40 4.36 -6.19 1.03
C ALA A 40 4.27 -4.69 1.29
N ARG A 41 5.26 -3.92 0.82
CA ARG A 41 5.25 -2.45 0.91
C ARG A 41 5.97 -1.86 -0.29
N GLY A 42 5.42 -0.79 -0.85
CA GLY A 42 6.04 -0.09 -1.98
C GLY A 42 5.19 1.04 -2.53
N TYR A 43 5.76 1.79 -3.47
CA TYR A 43 5.00 2.74 -4.27
C TYR A 43 4.36 2.00 -5.44
N VAL A 44 3.04 2.06 -5.52
CA VAL A 44 2.26 1.38 -6.56
C VAL A 44 1.40 2.43 -7.27
N LEU A 45 1.31 2.35 -8.59
CA LEU A 45 0.36 3.17 -9.35
C LEU A 45 -1.05 2.73 -8.96
N CYS A 46 -1.80 3.65 -8.35
CA CYS A 46 -3.10 3.37 -7.77
C CYS A 46 -4.13 4.37 -8.29
N LEU A 47 -5.31 3.85 -8.60
CA LEU A 47 -6.52 4.63 -8.75
C LEU A 47 -7.57 4.05 -7.81
N THR A 48 -8.42 4.90 -7.25
CA THR A 48 -9.53 4.47 -6.40
C THR A 48 -10.83 4.91 -7.04
N LYS A 49 -11.79 3.99 -7.14
CA LYS A 49 -13.13 4.25 -7.67
C LYS A 49 -14.15 4.05 -6.56
N SER A 50 -15.01 5.03 -6.34
CA SER A 50 -16.13 4.95 -5.40
C SER A 50 -17.44 5.09 -6.14
N LYS A 51 -18.36 4.13 -5.96
CA LYS A 51 -19.70 4.20 -6.52
C LYS A 51 -20.55 5.26 -5.82
N GLY A 52 -21.14 6.16 -6.59
CA GLY A 52 -22.12 7.13 -6.12
C GLY A 52 -23.55 6.68 -6.44
N LEU A 53 -24.54 7.46 -6.01
CA LEU A 53 -25.94 7.20 -6.35
C LEU A 53 -26.27 7.61 -7.80
N LEU A 54 -25.65 8.69 -8.28
CA LEU A 54 -25.86 9.26 -9.61
C LEU A 54 -24.60 9.24 -10.48
N PHE A 55 -23.41 9.44 -9.88
CA PHE A 55 -22.14 9.43 -10.60
C PHE A 55 -21.06 8.71 -9.82
N ASP A 56 -20.28 7.88 -10.51
CA ASP A 56 -19.07 7.28 -9.96
C ASP A 56 -17.97 8.34 -9.86
N LYS A 57 -17.22 8.31 -8.76
CA LYS A 57 -16.03 9.15 -8.59
C LYS A 57 -14.79 8.28 -8.69
N MET A 58 -13.85 8.71 -9.53
CA MET A 58 -12.56 8.06 -9.73
C MET A 58 -11.45 9.06 -9.45
N THR A 59 -10.38 8.61 -8.79
CA THR A 59 -9.18 9.43 -8.65
C THR A 59 -8.26 9.25 -9.86
N ASN A 60 -7.35 10.21 -10.04
CA ASN A 60 -6.24 10.05 -10.98
C ASN A 60 -5.39 8.82 -10.61
N LEU A 61 -4.73 8.28 -11.63
CA LEU A 61 -3.71 7.24 -11.47
C LEU A 61 -2.43 7.90 -10.96
N GLU A 62 -2.03 7.58 -9.74
CA GLU A 62 -0.89 8.21 -9.08
C GLU A 62 -0.07 7.17 -8.31
N PRO A 63 1.26 7.32 -8.22
CA PRO A 63 2.06 6.51 -7.32
C PRO A 63 1.66 6.77 -5.87
N ARG A 64 1.24 5.73 -5.15
CA ARG A 64 0.86 5.81 -3.74
C ARG A 64 1.67 4.83 -2.93
N LEU A 65 2.06 5.24 -1.72
CA LEU A 65 2.68 4.33 -0.77
C LEU A 65 1.62 3.37 -0.25
N VAL A 66 1.80 2.09 -0.54
CA VAL A 66 0.90 1.01 -0.14
C VAL A 66 1.63 0.05 0.80
N THR A 67 0.95 -0.38 1.85
CA THR A 67 1.42 -1.44 2.75
C THR A 67 0.32 -2.48 2.90
N LEU A 68 0.59 -3.72 2.49
CA LEU A 68 -0.22 -4.88 2.81
C LEU A 68 0.38 -5.56 4.04
N THR A 69 -0.45 -5.76 5.04
CA THR A 69 -0.07 -6.45 6.28
C THR A 69 -0.42 -7.94 6.20
N ARG A 70 0.29 -8.78 6.96
CA ARG A 70 -0.01 -10.22 7.09
C ARG A 70 -1.38 -10.49 7.72
N SER A 71 -1.90 -9.55 8.50
CA SER A 71 -3.25 -9.64 9.07
C SER A 71 -4.34 -9.38 8.03
N GLY A 72 -4.03 -8.87 6.84
CA GLY A 72 -4.98 -8.62 5.76
C GLY A 72 -5.38 -7.15 5.57
N LEU A 73 -4.83 -6.23 6.36
CA LEU A 73 -5.05 -4.79 6.17
C LEU A 73 -4.20 -4.25 5.03
N LEU A 74 -4.84 -3.53 4.11
CA LEU A 74 -4.23 -2.78 3.03
C LEU A 74 -4.31 -1.28 3.34
N ILE A 75 -3.16 -0.69 3.62
CA ILE A 75 -3.02 0.74 3.93
C ILE A 75 -2.55 1.45 2.65
N ILE A 76 -3.31 2.45 2.20
CA ILE A 76 -3.04 3.21 0.97
C ILE A 76 -2.97 4.68 1.34
N TYR A 77 -1.78 5.28 1.31
CA TYR A 77 -1.64 6.72 1.52
C TYR A 77 -2.12 7.50 0.29
N SER A 78 -3.02 8.45 0.52
CA SER A 78 -3.50 9.39 -0.50
C SER A 78 -2.80 10.75 -0.42
N LYS A 79 -2.44 11.15 0.80
CA LYS A 79 -1.52 12.26 1.13
C LYS A 79 -0.61 11.79 2.27
N GLU A 80 0.29 12.65 2.75
CA GLU A 80 1.28 12.29 3.78
C GLU A 80 0.68 11.74 5.08
N ASP A 81 -0.48 12.24 5.49
CA ASP A 81 -1.13 12.02 6.79
C ASP A 81 -2.55 11.45 6.67
N LYS A 82 -2.95 10.99 5.47
CA LYS A 82 -4.29 10.43 5.26
C LYS A 82 -4.35 9.48 4.09
N GLY A 83 -5.31 8.56 4.18
CA GLY A 83 -5.44 7.53 3.18
C GLY A 83 -6.64 6.63 3.41
N TYR A 84 -6.49 5.39 2.99
CA TYR A 84 -7.49 4.36 3.15
C TYR A 84 -6.85 3.18 3.88
N VAL A 85 -7.63 2.53 4.75
CA VAL A 85 -7.27 1.27 5.38
C VAL A 85 -8.37 0.29 5.05
N VAL A 86 -8.08 -0.72 4.26
CA VAL A 86 -9.09 -1.67 3.79
C VAL A 86 -8.75 -3.03 4.38
N ASP A 87 -9.75 -3.70 4.94
CA ASP A 87 -9.59 -5.13 5.25
C ASP A 87 -9.84 -5.93 3.97
N VAL A 88 -8.78 -6.56 3.45
CA VAL A 88 -8.85 -7.36 2.23
C VAL A 88 -9.51 -8.71 2.51
N LYS A 89 -9.50 -9.19 3.74
CA LYS A 89 -10.17 -10.46 4.12
C LYS A 89 -11.69 -10.29 4.11
N ASP A 90 -12.19 -9.10 4.40
CA ASP A 90 -13.61 -8.75 4.33
C ASP A 90 -14.07 -8.37 2.91
N ALA A 91 -13.18 -8.40 1.91
CA ALA A 91 -13.54 -8.07 0.54
C ALA A 91 -14.46 -9.14 -0.06
N LYS A 92 -15.70 -8.75 -0.41
CA LYS A 92 -16.66 -9.66 -1.06
C LYS A 92 -16.17 -10.25 -2.38
N ILE A 93 -15.44 -9.46 -3.15
CA ILE A 93 -14.90 -9.84 -4.46
C ILE A 93 -13.51 -9.22 -4.59
N MET A 94 -12.51 -10.07 -4.84
CA MET A 94 -11.17 -9.66 -5.20
C MET A 94 -10.83 -10.25 -6.57
N THR A 95 -10.54 -9.40 -7.54
CA THR A 95 -10.10 -9.81 -8.87
C THR A 95 -8.70 -9.33 -9.11
N THR A 96 -7.81 -10.25 -9.48
CA THR A 96 -6.43 -9.93 -9.84
C THR A 96 -6.23 -10.29 -11.30
N LYS A 97 -5.79 -9.30 -12.10
CA LYS A 97 -5.28 -9.53 -13.44
C LYS A 97 -3.81 -9.14 -13.44
N THR A 98 -2.96 -10.10 -13.74
CA THR A 98 -1.52 -9.90 -13.90
C THR A 98 -1.17 -10.12 -15.36
N ASP A 99 -0.72 -9.06 -16.02
CA ASP A 99 -0.13 -9.20 -17.34
C ASP A 99 1.29 -9.78 -17.18
N HIS A 100 1.50 -10.98 -17.71
CA HIS A 100 2.82 -11.59 -17.76
C HIS A 100 3.68 -10.87 -18.80
N PHE A 101 4.31 -9.77 -18.43
CA PHE A 101 5.33 -9.15 -19.27
C PHE A 101 6.63 -9.96 -19.17
N ARG A 102 6.88 -10.84 -20.16
CA ARG A 102 8.17 -11.53 -20.31
C ARG A 102 9.24 -10.50 -20.72
N THR A 103 10.03 -10.02 -19.76
CA THR A 103 11.30 -9.35 -20.09
C THR A 103 12.22 -10.36 -20.79
N LYS A 104 12.46 -10.17 -22.10
CA LYS A 104 13.51 -10.90 -22.82
C LYS A 104 14.83 -10.72 -22.05
N ARG A 105 15.51 -11.82 -21.71
CA ARG A 105 16.86 -11.80 -21.14
C ARG A 105 17.78 -11.00 -22.07
N GLN A 106 18.26 -9.84 -21.64
CA GLN A 106 19.46 -9.24 -22.22
C GLN A 106 20.66 -9.99 -21.65
N SER A 107 21.26 -10.85 -22.47
CA SER A 107 22.57 -11.42 -22.20
C SER A 107 23.60 -10.33 -22.48
N TYR A 108 24.17 -9.73 -21.44
CA TYR A 108 25.36 -8.90 -21.57
C TYR A 108 26.56 -9.83 -21.78
N VAL A 109 27.11 -9.85 -22.98
CA VAL A 109 28.41 -10.48 -23.26
C VAL A 109 29.47 -9.48 -22.82
N SER A 110 30.15 -9.75 -21.71
CA SER A 110 31.38 -9.07 -21.35
C SER A 110 32.51 -9.61 -22.23
N LEU A 111 33.01 -8.80 -23.16
CA LEU A 111 34.26 -9.11 -23.87
C LEU A 111 35.44 -8.83 -22.93
N PRO A 112 36.36 -9.78 -22.72
CA PRO A 112 37.60 -9.50 -22.02
C PRO A 112 38.48 -8.61 -22.91
N ARG A 113 38.98 -7.50 -22.34
CA ARG A 113 40.04 -6.72 -22.97
C ARG A 113 41.33 -7.52 -22.85
N THR A 114 41.86 -7.98 -23.98
CA THR A 114 43.28 -8.33 -24.16
C THR A 114 44.11 -7.06 -24.28
#